data_AF-A0A1Q7BYB4-F1
#
_entry.id   AF-A0A1Q7BYB4-F1
#
_cell.length_a   1.000
_cell.length_b   1.000
_cell.length_c   1.000
_cell.angle_alpha   90.00
_cell.angle_beta   90.00
_cell.angle_gamma   90.00
#
_symmetry.space_group_name_H-M   'P 1'
#
loop_
_entity.id
_entity.type
_entity.pdbx_description
1 polymer ?
#
loop_
_entity_poly.entity_id
_entity_poly.type
_entity_poly.pdbx_seq_one_letter_code
_entity_poly.pdbx_strand_id
1 'polypeptide(L)'
;MAQHGDADQLRQLFVPRGGHCTITAAEEIVALRTMFQRIDTGHWGTTDPAELTRQANEFGPGYQKVHTPLAGFQPVALSAFVCYRPGRYPRPV
;
A
#
# COMPACT_ATOMS: atom_id res chain seq x y z
N MET A 1 -6.63 5.88 15.93
CA MET A 1 -5.24 5.54 16.28
C MET A 1 -5.17 5.54 17.80
N ALA A 2 -4.77 4.40 18.36
CA ALA A 2 -5.40 3.77 19.52
C ALA A 2 -4.89 4.28 20.88
N GLN A 3 -5.75 4.13 21.90
CA GLN A 3 -5.42 4.27 23.34
C GLN A 3 -4.30 3.33 23.84
N HIS A 4 -3.77 2.42 23.00
CA HIS A 4 -2.78 1.39 23.36
C HIS A 4 -1.73 1.08 22.27
N GLY A 5 -1.48 1.99 21.31
CA GLY A 5 -0.51 1.74 20.24
C GLY A 5 0.30 2.98 19.89
N ASP A 6 1.60 2.81 19.66
CA ASP A 6 2.50 3.87 19.21
C ASP A 6 2.23 4.15 17.72
N ALA A 7 1.66 5.32 17.43
CA ALA A 7 1.33 5.74 16.08
C ALA A 7 2.57 5.90 15.19
N ASP A 8 3.77 6.03 15.76
CA ASP A 8 5.02 6.12 15.02
C ASP A 8 5.59 4.76 14.59
N GLN A 9 5.04 3.65 15.08
CA GLN A 9 5.44 2.31 14.65
C GLN A 9 4.62 1.77 13.47
N LEU A 10 3.53 2.42 13.09
CA LEU A 10 2.62 1.94 12.05
C LEU A 10 2.35 2.99 10.98
N ARG A 11 2.50 2.60 9.72
CA ARG A 11 1.97 3.33 8.56
C ARG A 11 1.05 2.40 7.78
N GLN A 12 -0.11 2.91 7.43
CA GLN A 12 -1.10 2.19 6.62
C GLN A 12 -1.18 2.89 5.28
N LEU A 13 -0.93 2.13 4.21
CA LEU A 13 -1.00 2.59 2.84
C LEU A 13 -2.26 2.02 2.19
N PHE A 14 -2.90 2.80 1.34
CA PHE A 14 -4.17 2.42 0.72
C PHE A 14 -4.10 2.61 -0.77
N VAL A 15 -4.79 1.72 -1.48
CA VAL A 15 -5.01 1.81 -2.93
C VAL A 15 -6.52 1.88 -3.18
N PRO A 16 -7.00 2.63 -4.19
CA PRO A 16 -8.41 2.83 -4.45
C PRO A 16 -9.00 1.68 -5.28
N ARG A 17 -8.63 0.43 -4.98
CA ARG A 17 -9.11 -0.77 -5.69
C ARG A 17 -9.83 -1.68 -4.71
N GLY A 18 -11.04 -2.10 -5.08
CA GLY A 18 -11.84 -3.04 -4.31
C GLY A 18 -11.38 -4.48 -4.53
N GLY A 19 -11.71 -5.37 -3.60
CA GLY A 19 -11.39 -6.80 -3.67
C GLY A 19 -10.24 -7.24 -2.74
N HIS A 20 -10.14 -8.56 -2.53
CA HIS A 20 -9.06 -9.14 -1.73
C HIS A 20 -7.76 -9.19 -2.53
N CYS A 21 -6.66 -8.71 -1.94
CA CYS A 21 -5.33 -8.67 -2.56
C CYS A 21 -5.30 -8.01 -3.94
N THR A 22 -6.17 -7.05 -4.19
CA THR A 22 -6.11 -6.24 -5.41
C THR A 22 -5.06 -5.16 -5.25
N ILE A 23 -3.79 -5.57 -5.24
CA ILE A 23 -2.57 -4.74 -5.24
C ILE A 23 -1.68 -5.20 -6.38
N THR A 24 -0.98 -4.27 -7.03
CA THR A 24 0.01 -4.62 -8.05
C THR A 24 1.31 -5.04 -7.39
N ALA A 25 2.13 -5.80 -8.12
CA ALA A 25 3.47 -6.11 -7.66
C ALA A 25 4.31 -4.83 -7.45
N ALA A 26 4.12 -3.80 -8.28
CA ALA A 26 4.81 -2.52 -8.12
C ALA A 26 4.46 -1.84 -6.78
N GLU A 27 3.18 -1.79 -6.42
CA GLU A 27 2.73 -1.21 -5.15
C GLU A 27 3.21 -2.01 -3.94
N GLU A 28 3.19 -3.34 -4.03
CA GLU A 28 3.69 -4.21 -2.98
C GLU A 28 5.20 -4.00 -2.76
N ILE A 29 5.99 -3.94 -3.84
CA ILE A 29 7.43 -3.67 -3.76
C ILE A 29 7.68 -2.31 -3.12
N VAL A 30 6.96 -1.26 -3.52
CA VAL A 30 7.12 0.08 -2.94
C VAL A 30 6.76 0.07 -1.45
N ALA A 31 5.63 -0.53 -1.07
CA ALA A 31 5.22 -0.62 0.33
C ALA A 31 6.25 -1.37 1.19
N LEU A 32 6.80 -2.47 0.68
CA LEU A 32 7.86 -3.23 1.37
C LEU A 32 9.16 -2.43 1.47
N ARG A 33 9.58 -1.70 0.42
CA ARG A 33 10.75 -0.81 0.47
C ARG A 33 10.58 0.30 1.52
N THR A 34 9.40 0.92 1.60
CA THR A 34 9.09 1.91 2.64
C THR A 34 9.17 1.30 4.04
N MET A 35 8.69 0.07 4.23
CA MET A 35 8.80 -0.66 5.49
C MET A 35 10.27 -0.96 5.84
N PHE A 36 11.07 -1.46 4.88
CA PHE A 36 12.48 -1.74 5.10
C PHE A 36 13.27 -0.47 5.44
N GLN A 37 13.00 0.66 4.78
CA GLN A 37 13.62 1.93 5.16
C GLN A 37 13.39 2.28 6.63
N ARG A 38 12.18 2.04 7.16
CA ARG A 38 11.88 2.28 8.58
C ARG A 38 12.62 1.32 9.51
N ILE A 39 12.77 0.07 9.10
CA ILE A 39 13.50 -0.95 9.87
C ILE A 39 14.98 -0.58 9.91
N ASP A 40 15.56 -0.23 8.76
CA ASP A 40 16.99 0.01 8.62
C ASP A 40 17.44 1.35 9.23
N THR A 41 16.61 2.40 9.11
CA THR A 41 16.98 3.77 9.52
C THR A 41 16.32 4.23 10.82
N GLY A 42 15.37 3.47 11.35
CA GLY A 42 14.56 3.86 12.50
C GLY A 42 13.51 4.93 12.22
N HIS A 43 13.45 5.51 11.01
CA HIS A 43 12.54 6.59 10.64
C HIS A 43 11.75 6.24 9.39
N TRP A 44 10.50 6.69 9.33
CA TRP A 44 9.74 6.57 8.10
C TRP A 44 10.32 7.51 7.06
N GLY A 45 10.56 7.01 5.85
CA GLY A 45 10.73 7.87 4.68
C GLY A 45 9.43 8.59 4.32
N THR A 46 9.37 9.12 3.10
CA THR A 46 8.11 9.63 2.57
C THR A 46 7.07 8.50 2.50
N THR A 47 5.89 8.76 3.07
CA THR A 47 4.70 7.93 2.92
C THR A 47 3.58 8.70 2.21
N ASP A 48 3.94 9.76 1.49
CA ASP A 48 2.99 10.56 0.72
C ASP A 48 2.45 9.74 -0.47
N PRO A 49 1.12 9.65 -0.65
CA PRO A 49 0.53 8.85 -1.72
C PRO A 49 0.99 9.22 -3.14
N ALA A 50 1.24 10.51 -3.42
CA ALA A 50 1.68 10.92 -4.75
C ALA A 50 3.11 10.45 -5.03
N GLU A 51 4.00 10.53 -4.04
CA GLU A 51 5.38 10.06 -4.16
C GLU A 51 5.46 8.53 -4.24
N LEU A 52 4.68 7.80 -3.44
CA LEU A 52 4.60 6.33 -3.53
C LEU A 52 4.04 5.89 -4.89
N THR A 53 3.05 6.62 -5.43
CA THR A 53 2.50 6.37 -6.77
C THR A 53 3.55 6.61 -7.85
N ARG A 54 4.33 7.70 -7.72
CA ARG A 54 5.43 8.02 -8.63
C ARG A 54 6.44 6.87 -8.69
N GLN A 55 6.88 6.37 -7.53
CA GLN A 55 7.82 5.25 -7.42
C GLN A 55 7.24 3.95 -8.01
N ALA A 56 5.97 3.65 -7.76
CA ALA A 56 5.33 2.44 -8.31
C ALA A 56 5.21 2.51 -9.85
N ASN A 57 5.05 3.70 -10.42
CA ASN A 57 4.98 3.90 -11.87
C ASN A 57 6.35 3.86 -12.57
N GLU A 58 7.47 3.82 -11.84
CA GLU A 58 8.81 3.59 -12.42
C GLU A 58 8.98 2.13 -12.91
N PHE A 59 8.17 1.21 -12.41
CA PHE A 59 8.23 -0.20 -12.82
C PHE A 59 7.54 -0.42 -14.16
N GLY A 60 8.13 -1.30 -14.97
CA GLY A 60 7.59 -1.67 -16.27
C GLY A 60 6.23 -2.41 -16.21
N PRO A 61 5.55 -2.57 -17.35
CA PRO A 61 4.17 -3.10 -17.42
C PRO A 61 3.95 -4.48 -16.79
N GLY A 62 5.01 -5.30 -16.67
CA GLY A 62 4.94 -6.60 -16.00
C GLY A 62 4.54 -6.50 -14.52
N TYR A 63 4.91 -5.41 -13.86
CA TYR A 63 4.62 -5.17 -12.43
C TYR A 63 3.30 -4.44 -12.18
N GLN A 64 2.67 -3.91 -13.24
CA GLN A 64 1.39 -3.20 -13.19
C GLN A 64 0.21 -4.17 -13.34
N LYS A 65 0.34 -5.39 -12.80
CA LYS A 65 -0.65 -6.44 -12.87
C LYS A 65 -1.10 -6.82 -11.47
N VAL A 66 -2.39 -7.08 -11.33
CA VAL A 66 -3.00 -7.61 -10.11
C VAL A 66 -3.23 -9.11 -10.29
N HIS A 67 -2.78 -9.92 -9.35
CA HIS A 67 -3.11 -11.34 -9.33
C HIS A 67 -4.40 -11.55 -8.53
N THR A 68 -5.44 -12.11 -9.17
CA THR A 68 -6.66 -12.53 -8.48
C THR A 68 -6.82 -14.04 -8.57
N PRO A 69 -7.19 -14.76 -7.49
CA PRO A 69 -7.30 -16.22 -7.52
C PRO A 69 -8.26 -16.77 -8.58
N LEU A 70 -9.29 -16.01 -8.96
CA LEU A 70 -10.33 -16.45 -9.89
C LEU A 70 -10.12 -15.96 -11.34
N ALA A 71 -9.43 -14.83 -11.54
CA ALA A 71 -9.24 -14.23 -12.87
C ALA A 71 -7.76 -14.18 -13.32
N GLY A 72 -6.81 -14.70 -12.53
CA GLY A 72 -5.39 -14.63 -12.84
C GLY A 72 -4.86 -13.19 -12.84
N PHE A 73 -3.84 -12.91 -13.67
CA PHE A 73 -3.22 -11.60 -13.78
C PHE A 73 -4.04 -10.64 -14.64
N GLN A 74 -4.54 -9.58 -14.01
CA GLN A 74 -5.30 -8.53 -14.65
C GLN A 74 -4.43 -7.28 -14.84
N PRO A 75 -4.37 -6.69 -16.05
CA PRO A 75 -3.70 -5.42 -16.23
C PRO A 75 -4.46 -4.32 -15.49
N VAL A 76 -3.75 -3.44 -14.81
CA VAL A 76 -4.31 -2.18 -14.31
C VAL A 76 -3.61 -1.01 -14.97
N ALA A 77 -4.35 0.07 -15.23
CA ALA A 77 -3.86 1.18 -16.02
C ALA A 77 -2.63 1.84 -15.39
N LEU A 78 -2.68 2.14 -14.08
CA LEU A 78 -1.57 2.70 -13.30
C LEU A 78 -1.70 2.31 -11.83
N SER A 79 -0.56 2.21 -11.14
CA SER A 79 -0.53 2.11 -9.68
C SER A 79 -1.06 3.40 -9.06
N ALA A 80 -1.76 3.29 -7.93
CA ALA A 80 -2.35 4.46 -7.28
C ALA A 80 -2.44 4.26 -5.76
N PHE A 81 -1.61 5.00 -5.02
CA PHE A 81 -1.80 5.17 -3.58
C PHE A 81 -2.74 6.34 -3.32
N VAL A 82 -3.54 6.26 -2.26
CA VAL A 82 -4.49 7.31 -1.87
C VAL A 82 -4.41 7.62 -0.37
N CYS A 83 -4.70 8.87 -0.03
CA CYS A 83 -4.97 9.23 1.36
C CYS A 83 -6.35 8.68 1.73
N TYR A 84 -6.39 7.72 2.66
CA TYR A 84 -7.62 7.12 3.13
C TYR A 84 -7.55 6.90 4.63
N ARG A 85 -8.66 7.18 5.32
CA ARG A 85 -8.80 6.97 6.76
C ARG A 85 -9.96 6.01 6.99
N PRO A 86 -9.69 4.72 7.27
CA PRO A 86 -10.74 3.76 7.55
C PRO A 86 -11.62 4.21 8.72
N GLY A 87 -12.91 3.87 8.66
CA GLY A 87 -13.81 4.02 9.80
C GLY A 87 -13.32 3.22 11.01
N ARG A 88 -13.93 3.47 12.18
CA ARG A 88 -13.62 2.66 13.36
C ARG A 88 -14.02 1.20 13.09
N TYR A 89 -13.13 0.28 13.46
CA TYR A 89 -13.43 -1.14 13.38
C TYR A 89 -14.64 -1.46 14.26
N PRO A 90 -15.68 -2.15 13.75
CA PRO A 90 -16.80 -2.59 14.57
C PRO A 90 -16.27 -3.54 15.66
N ARG A 91 -16.49 -3.20 16.93
CA ARG A 91 -16.22 -4.14 18.02
C ARG A 91 -17.52 -4.85 18.38
N PRO A 92 -17.52 -6.19 18.54
CA PRO A 92 -18.65 -6.89 19.15
C PRO A 92 -18.98 -6.24 20.50
N VAL A 93 -20.27 -6.10 20.78
CA VAL A 93 -20.79 -5.70 22.09
C VAL A 93 -20.96 -6.91 23.00
#